data_AF-A0AAT9HJK0-F1
#
_entry.id   AF-A0AAT9HJK0-F1
#
_cell.length_a   1.000
_cell.length_b   1.000
_cell.length_c   1.000
_cell.angle_alpha   90.00
_cell.angle_beta   90.00
_cell.angle_gamma   90.00
#
_symmetry.space_group_name_H-M   'P 1'
#
loop_
_entity.id
_entity.type
_entity.pdbx_description
1 polymer ?
#
loop_
_entity_poly.entity_id
_entity_poly.type
_entity_poly.pdbx_seq_one_letter_code
_entity_poly.pdbx_strand_id
1 'polypeptide(L)'
;MAGHTENSITIDAPFDLVWEMTNDLDNWPRLFSEYASVEVLSREGATTTFRLTMHPDDNGKVWSWVSERTRTARSGPSGPAGSRRVRSPT
;
A
#
# COMPACT_ATOMS: atom_id res chain seq x y z
N MET A 1 -18.23 15.15 -7.00
CA MET A 1 -18.34 13.78 -7.56
C MET A 1 -17.18 12.97 -7.03
N ALA A 2 -17.37 11.68 -6.75
CA ALA A 2 -16.28 10.78 -6.39
C ALA A 2 -15.53 10.35 -7.66
N GLY A 3 -14.19 10.39 -7.64
CA GLY A 3 -13.37 9.80 -8.69
C GLY A 3 -13.26 8.29 -8.46
N HIS A 4 -13.50 7.50 -9.51
CA HIS A 4 -13.29 6.06 -9.51
C HIS A 4 -12.33 5.70 -10.64
N THR A 5 -11.32 4.89 -10.32
CA THR A 5 -10.27 4.45 -11.25
C THR A 5 -10.01 2.97 -11.07
N GLU A 6 -9.95 2.24 -12.17
CA GLU A 6 -9.62 0.82 -12.21
C GLU A 6 -8.47 0.61 -13.20
N ASN A 7 -7.41 -0.08 -12.77
CA ASN A 7 -6.24 -0.38 -13.58
C ASN A 7 -5.85 -1.84 -13.38
N SER A 8 -5.39 -2.51 -14.43
CA SER A 8 -4.93 -3.90 -14.38
C SER A 8 -3.63 -4.09 -15.15
N ILE A 9 -2.82 -5.06 -14.70
CA ILE A 9 -1.57 -5.48 -15.34
C ILE A 9 -1.37 -6.98 -15.10
N THR A 10 -0.79 -7.69 -16.08
CA THR A 10 -0.43 -9.10 -15.95
C THR A 10 1.05 -9.22 -15.58
N ILE A 11 1.35 -10.03 -14.56
CA ILE A 11 2.71 -10.33 -14.12
C ILE A 11 2.97 -11.82 -14.36
N ASP A 12 3.99 -12.15 -15.13
CA ASP A 12 4.41 -13.53 -15.40
C ASP A 12 5.21 -14.10 -14.22
N ALA A 13 4.52 -14.33 -13.11
CA ALA A 13 5.10 -14.89 -11.89
C ALA A 13 4.04 -15.70 -11.12
N PRO A 14 4.46 -16.67 -10.28
CA PRO A 14 3.53 -17.40 -9.42
C PRO A 14 2.75 -16.45 -8.50
N PHE A 15 1.46 -16.77 -8.28
CA PHE A 15 0.58 -15.98 -7.42
C PHE A 15 1.19 -15.72 -6.04
N ASP A 16 1.70 -16.76 -5.38
CA ASP A 16 2.24 -16.65 -4.02
C ASP A 16 3.43 -15.67 -3.96
N LEU A 17 4.26 -15.61 -5.00
CA LEU A 17 5.37 -14.67 -5.07
C LEU A 17 4.87 -13.22 -5.18
N VAL A 18 3.96 -12.96 -6.11
CA VAL A 18 3.38 -11.62 -6.31
C VAL A 18 2.62 -11.17 -5.06
N TRP A 19 1.88 -12.10 -4.44
CA TRP A 19 1.12 -11.83 -3.23
C TRP A 19 2.02 -11.45 -2.05
N GLU A 20 3.08 -12.21 -1.77
CA GLU A 20 4.00 -11.89 -0.67
C GLU A 20 4.73 -10.56 -0.93
N MET A 21 5.28 -10.35 -2.13
CA MET A 21 6.01 -9.12 -2.47
C MET A 21 5.13 -7.87 -2.38
N THR A 22 3.90 -7.92 -2.91
CA THR A 22 3.00 -6.74 -2.88
C THR A 22 2.45 -6.45 -1.50
N ASN A 23 2.47 -7.42 -0.59
CA ASN A 23 2.03 -7.23 0.80
C ASN A 23 3.20 -6.95 1.76
N ASP A 24 4.45 -7.01 1.32
CA ASP A 24 5.64 -6.67 2.10
C ASP A 24 5.89 -5.15 2.15
N LEU A 25 5.13 -4.48 3.01
CA LEU A 25 5.12 -3.02 3.15
C LEU A 25 6.51 -2.41 3.40
N ASP A 26 7.35 -3.08 4.20
CA ASP A 26 8.66 -2.56 4.60
C ASP A 26 9.62 -2.48 3.38
N ASN A 27 9.40 -3.32 2.37
CA ASN A 27 10.17 -3.35 1.13
C ASN A 27 9.55 -2.54 -0.02
N TRP A 28 8.43 -1.85 0.20
CA TRP A 28 7.82 -1.02 -0.83
C TRP A 28 8.71 0.07 -1.43
N PRO A 29 9.63 0.73 -0.70
CA PRO A 29 10.55 1.70 -1.31
C PRO A 29 11.50 1.09 -2.35
N ARG A 30 11.65 -0.25 -2.35
CA ARG A 30 12.40 -0.98 -3.38
C ARG A 30 11.53 -1.46 -4.53
N LEU A 31 10.22 -1.67 -4.28
CA LEU A 31 9.26 -2.15 -5.27
C LEU A 31 8.62 -1.01 -6.08
N PHE A 32 8.31 0.09 -5.42
CA PHE A 32 7.66 1.27 -6.00
C PHE A 32 8.64 2.44 -6.02
N SER A 33 8.86 3.01 -7.20
CA SER A 33 9.77 4.14 -7.38
C SER A 33 9.28 5.46 -6.79
N GLU A 34 7.99 5.57 -6.47
CA GLU A 34 7.38 6.80 -5.94
C GLU A 34 7.56 6.99 -4.42
N TYR A 35 7.78 5.90 -3.67
CA TYR A 35 7.84 5.96 -2.21
C TYR A 35 9.28 6.04 -1.72
N ALA A 36 9.61 7.14 -1.05
CA ALA A 36 10.89 7.31 -0.39
C ALA A 36 11.00 6.47 0.89
N SER A 37 9.90 6.31 1.64
CA SER A 37 9.88 5.48 2.84
C SER A 37 8.48 4.95 3.17
N VAL A 38 8.46 3.82 3.85
CA VAL A 38 7.28 3.27 4.51
C VAL A 38 7.62 3.03 5.98
N GLU A 39 6.78 3.52 6.88
CA GLU A 39 6.93 3.35 8.32
C GLU A 39 5.69 2.63 8.87
N VAL A 40 5.86 1.42 9.38
CA VAL A 40 4.76 0.67 10.00
C VAL A 40 4.51 1.21 11.40
N LEU A 41 3.28 1.68 11.65
CA LEU A 41 2.85 2.30 12.91
C LEU A 41 2.22 1.27 13.84
N SER A 42 1.39 0.36 13.31
CA SER A 42 0.79 -0.73 14.08
C SER A 42 0.42 -1.91 13.18
N ARG A 43 0.38 -3.12 13.78
CA ARG A 43 -0.11 -4.34 13.14
C ARG A 43 -1.16 -4.97 14.05
N GLU A 44 -2.39 -5.08 13.55
CA GLU A 44 -3.55 -5.59 14.28
C GLU A 44 -4.24 -6.69 13.45
N GLY A 45 -3.97 -7.95 13.79
CA GLY A 45 -4.47 -9.09 13.01
C GLY A 45 -4.00 -9.03 11.55
N ALA A 46 -4.96 -8.94 10.63
CA ALA A 46 -4.69 -8.84 9.18
C ALA A 46 -4.54 -7.39 8.68
N THR A 47 -4.73 -6.40 9.55
CA THR A 47 -4.66 -4.98 9.19
C THR A 47 -3.34 -4.39 9.66
N THR A 48 -2.69 -3.61 8.80
CA THR A 48 -1.48 -2.86 9.12
C THR A 48 -1.73 -1.38 8.85
N THR A 49 -1.39 -0.54 9.83
CA THR A 49 -1.40 0.92 9.71
C THR A 49 0.03 1.38 9.47
N PHE A 50 0.24 2.18 8.43
CA PHE A 50 1.56 2.61 8.01
C PHE A 50 1.53 4.03 7.45
N ARG A 51 2.65 4.74 7.59
CA ARG A 51 2.88 6.03 6.96
C ARG A 51 3.66 5.82 5.66
N LEU A 52 3.14 6.38 4.56
CA LEU A 52 3.86 6.52 3.30
C LEU A 52 4.44 7.91 3.20
N THR A 53 5.67 8.02 2.70
CA THR A 53 6.30 9.28 2.35
C THR A 53 6.87 9.19 0.93
N MET A 54 6.50 10.13 0.08
CA MET A 54 6.99 10.22 -1.29
C MET A 54 8.36 10.89 -1.36
N HIS A 55 9.06 10.68 -2.47
CA HIS A 55 10.13 11.60 -2.87
C HIS A 55 9.57 13.02 -3.07
N PRO A 56 10.42 14.08 -2.96
CA PRO A 56 9.99 15.44 -3.26
C PRO A 56 9.42 15.54 -4.68
N ASP A 57 8.32 16.29 -4.83
CA ASP A 57 7.81 16.65 -6.15
C ASP A 57 8.69 17.71 -6.85
N ASP A 58 8.31 18.13 -8.05
CA ASP A 58 9.05 19.12 -8.85
C ASP A 58 9.25 20.47 -8.12
N ASN A 59 8.44 20.77 -7.11
CA ASN A 59 8.55 21.98 -6.28
C ASN A 59 9.30 21.72 -4.96
N GLY A 60 9.90 20.53 -4.80
CA GLY A 60 10.62 20.12 -3.60
C GLY A 60 9.70 19.75 -2.44
N LYS A 61 8.38 19.63 -2.64
CA LYS A 61 7.44 19.32 -1.55
C LYS A 61 7.40 17.81 -1.31
N VAL A 62 7.59 17.45 -0.04
CA VAL A 62 7.45 16.06 0.43
C VAL A 62 6.02 15.82 0.90
N TRP A 63 5.40 14.78 0.37
CA TRP A 63 4.06 14.36 0.74
C TRP A 63 4.13 13.13 1.65
N SER A 64 3.41 13.18 2.77
CA SER A 64 3.34 12.07 3.72
C SER A 64 1.92 11.88 4.27
N TRP A 65 1.50 10.64 4.46
CA TRP A 65 0.17 10.31 4.97
C TRP A 65 0.10 8.92 5.60
N VAL A 66 -0.92 8.70 6.42
CA VAL A 66 -1.20 7.41 7.05
C VAL A 66 -2.29 6.65 6.28
N SER A 67 -2.08 5.35 6.10
CA SER A 67 -3.01 4.44 5.47
C SER A 67 -3.14 3.16 6.29
N GLU A 68 -4.28 2.50 6.14
CA GLU A 68 -4.54 1.15 6.61
C GLU A 68 -4.60 0.21 5.41
N ARG A 69 -4.03 -0.99 5.53
CA ARG A 69 -4.18 -2.07 4.57
C ARG A 69 -4.58 -3.35 5.28
N THR A 70 -5.63 -4.00 4.79
CA THR A 70 -6.10 -5.29 5.30
C THR A 70 -5.78 -6.37 4.27
N ARG A 71 -5.02 -7.39 4.69
CA ARG A 71 -4.76 -8.59 3.89
C ARG A 71 -6.01 -9.48 3.95
N THR A 72 -6.65 -9.73 2.81
CA THR A 72 -7.70 -10.75 2.73
C THR A 72 -7.06 -12.13 2.72
N ALA A 73 -7.58 -13.06 3.52
CA ALA A 73 -7.03 -14.41 3.62
C ALA A 73 -7.27 -15.20 2.32
N ARG A 74 -6.33 -16.09 1.98
CA ARG A 74 -6.35 -17.00 0.80
C ARG A 74 -7.64 -17.84 0.69
N SER A 75 -8.39 -18.01 1.78
CA SER A 75 -9.58 -18.87 1.90
C SER A 75 -10.87 -18.13 2.31
N GLY A 76 -10.85 -16.80 2.43
CA GLY A 76 -12.06 -15.99 2.65
C GLY A 76 -12.80 -15.70 1.34
N PRO A 77 -14.07 -15.25 1.37
CA PRO A 77 -14.80 -14.88 0.15
C PRO A 77 -13.93 -13.89 -0.64
N SER A 78 -13.67 -14.25 -1.89
CA SER A 78 -12.79 -13.58 -2.84
C SER A 78 -13.08 -12.07 -2.90
N GLY A 79 -12.37 -11.31 -2.08
CA GLY A 79 -12.43 -9.86 -2.01
C GLY A 79 -11.01 -9.30 -2.18
N PRO A 80 -10.84 -8.20 -2.93
CA PRO A 80 -9.52 -7.60 -3.14
C PRO A 80 -8.93 -7.15 -1.80
N ALA A 81 -7.61 -7.29 -1.66
CA ALA A 81 -6.88 -6.66 -0.56
C ALA A 81 -7.12 -5.14 -0.65
N GLY A 82 -7.63 -4.56 0.43
CA GLY A 82 -8.03 -3.15 0.47
C GLY A 82 -6.99 -2.29 1.16
N SER A 83 -6.72 -1.11 0.61
CA SER A 83 -6.02 -0.04 1.31
C SER A 83 -6.89 1.21 1.39
N ARG A 84 -6.97 1.82 2.56
CA ARG A 84 -7.71 3.06 2.78
C ARG A 84 -6.79 4.08 3.43
N ARG A 85 -6.70 5.29 2.85
CA ARG A 85 -6.05 6.42 3.50
C ARG A 85 -6.86 6.78 4.76
N VAL A 86 -6.20 6.77 5.90
CA VAL A 86 -6.76 7.27 7.15
C VAL A 86 -6.41 8.75 7.21
N ARG A 87 -7.36 9.61 7.62
CA ARG A 87 -7.08 11.04 7.73
C ARG A 87 -5.88 11.24 8.67
N SER A 88 -4.80 11.84 8.15
CA SER A 88 -3.70 12.31 8.99
C SER A 88 -4.24 13.35 9.99
N PRO A 89 -4.02 13.21 11.31
CA PRO A 89 -4.11 14.37 12.18
C PRO A 89 -2.94 15.29 11.84
N THR A 90 -3.26 16.56 11.65
CA THR A 90 -2.30 17.67 11.48
C THR A 90 -1.23 17.68 12.56
#